data_AF-A0A9Q8P364-F1
#
_entry.id   AF-A0A9Q8P364-F1
#
_cell.length_a   1.000
_cell.length_b   1.000
_cell.length_c   1.000
_cell.angle_alpha   90.00
_cell.angle_beta   90.00
_cell.angle_gamma   90.00
#
_symmetry.space_group_name_H-M   'P 1'
#
loop_
_entity.id
_entity.type
_entity.pdbx_description
1 polymer ?
#
loop_
_entity_poly.entity_id
_entity_poly.type
_entity_poly.pdbx_seq_one_letter_code
_entity_poly.pdbx_strand_id
1 'polypeptide(L)'
;MTEDFILLDDSEAMSARIEEFIRQATSDLISQESTAFVQNTLKRAQVLVELEDSNAAPPRTGQTSRSSYSLQDQLLKNVIELWSGIMLLASHKDIDVSTQHHPLETHENVVNGIGTAAKCGVRSDGMQNITSQSRVLIIAQLLAMTESRCTVLAKIVTNEIERRLLQRQQVSRVSTFMSAVILLNCVERITGLYWSLDPEPSWTTQEGIMPPAWPLDTSPHKFWLQGEPFADLLIMLLRMRGLPPKTTTSQDGSLVMVPDPPSRITSDHGRNTVLSGNQACISVEWLDSAQLKVVDLLRTRDDGARDEEAGIRAFDLAFNSKVLLPASR
;
A
#
# COMPACT_ATOMS: atom_id res chain seq x y z
N MET A 1 15.52 26.02 -32.51
CA MET A 1 15.17 26.25 -31.09
C MET A 1 15.36 24.93 -30.40
N THR A 2 16.41 24.79 -29.60
CA THR A 2 16.62 23.62 -28.73
C THR A 2 15.78 23.86 -27.48
N GLU A 3 14.72 23.08 -27.30
CA GLU A 3 13.99 23.07 -26.03
C GLU A 3 14.87 22.41 -24.98
N ASP A 4 15.24 23.15 -23.94
CA ASP A 4 15.97 22.59 -22.81
C ASP A 4 14.97 21.83 -21.91
N PHE A 5 15.16 20.52 -21.81
CA PHE A 5 14.37 19.66 -20.93
C PHE A 5 15.07 19.50 -19.58
N ILE A 6 14.30 19.59 -18.49
CA ILE A 6 14.80 19.30 -17.15
C ILE A 6 14.51 17.83 -16.84
N LEU A 7 15.58 17.07 -16.59
CA LEU A 7 15.54 15.67 -16.19
C LEU A 7 16.02 15.55 -14.75
N LEU A 8 15.33 14.77 -13.92
CA LEU A 8 15.82 14.40 -12.59
C LEU A 8 17.01 13.44 -12.71
N ASP A 9 18.01 13.65 -11.86
CA ASP A 9 19.14 12.73 -11.71
C ASP A 9 18.67 11.45 -10.97
N ASP A 10 18.85 10.30 -11.62
CA ASP A 10 18.50 8.97 -11.10
C ASP A 10 19.60 8.47 -10.14
N SER A 11 19.82 9.22 -9.07
CA SER A 11 20.78 8.87 -8.03
C SER A 11 20.12 8.08 -6.90
N GLU A 12 20.90 7.27 -6.19
CA GLU A 12 20.44 6.59 -4.96
C GLU A 12 19.83 7.56 -3.94
N ALA A 13 20.31 8.81 -3.93
CA ALA A 13 19.76 9.87 -3.09
C ALA A 13 18.30 10.22 -3.45
N MET A 14 17.93 10.16 -4.73
CA MET A 14 16.56 10.41 -5.16
C MET A 14 15.62 9.25 -4.78
N SER A 15 16.09 8.01 -4.91
CA SER A 15 15.35 6.83 -4.44
C SER A 15 15.07 6.90 -2.93
N ALA A 16 16.06 7.28 -2.14
CA ALA A 16 15.90 7.49 -0.70
C ALA A 16 14.92 8.63 -0.37
N ARG A 17 14.91 9.71 -1.17
CA ARG A 17 13.94 10.80 -1.02
C ARG A 17 12.51 10.37 -1.34
N ILE A 18 12.31 9.50 -2.34
CA ILE A 18 10.99 8.95 -2.66
C ILE A 18 10.49 8.06 -1.53
N GLU A 19 11.35 7.22 -0.96
CA GLU A 19 11.00 6.41 0.22
C GLU A 19 10.55 7.29 1.40
N GLU A 20 11.31 8.34 1.69
CA GLU A 20 10.97 9.27 2.77
C GLU A 20 9.68 10.05 2.46
N PHE A 21 9.48 10.46 1.22
CA PHE A 21 8.23 11.12 0.80
C PHE A 21 7.01 10.21 0.97
N ILE A 22 7.08 8.94 0.53
CA ILE A 22 5.98 7.98 0.69
C ILE A 22 5.66 7.82 2.18
N ARG A 23 6.69 7.72 3.03
CA ARG A 23 6.54 7.60 4.49
C ARG A 23 5.85 8.81 5.09
N GLN A 24 6.22 10.02 4.68
CA GLN A 24 5.60 11.26 5.14
C GLN A 24 4.14 11.38 4.65
N ALA A 25 3.88 11.04 3.40
CA ALA A 25 2.55 11.10 2.79
C ALA A 25 1.57 10.05 3.33
N THR A 26 2.07 8.96 3.93
CA THR A 26 1.27 7.80 4.37
C THR A 26 0.08 8.20 5.24
N SER A 27 0.28 9.07 6.25
CA SER A 27 -0.80 9.46 7.18
C SER A 27 -1.92 10.25 6.49
N ASP A 28 -1.54 11.13 5.57
CA ASP A 28 -2.49 11.95 4.81
C ASP A 28 -3.26 11.09 3.81
N LEU A 29 -2.58 10.16 3.12
CA LEU A 29 -3.19 9.21 2.20
C LEU A 29 -4.22 8.31 2.91
N ILE A 30 -3.89 7.80 4.10
CA ILE A 30 -4.83 7.00 4.92
C ILE A 30 -6.07 7.83 5.28
N SER A 31 -5.89 9.10 5.60
CA SER A 31 -6.98 10.02 5.96
C SER A 31 -7.89 10.33 4.77
N GLN A 32 -7.33 10.34 3.55
CA GLN A 32 -8.06 10.58 2.30
C GLN A 32 -8.74 9.32 1.73
N GLU A 33 -8.46 8.13 2.26
CA GLU A 33 -9.10 6.90 1.79
C GLU A 33 -10.61 6.93 2.04
N SER A 34 -11.40 6.86 0.95
CA SER A 34 -12.86 6.98 1.01
C SER A 34 -13.53 5.71 1.55
N THR A 35 -12.91 4.55 1.40
CA THR A 35 -13.49 3.29 1.86
C THR A 35 -13.22 3.12 3.35
N ALA A 36 -14.24 3.32 4.19
CA ALA A 36 -14.15 3.26 5.65
C ALA A 36 -13.49 1.95 6.16
N PHE A 37 -13.77 0.82 5.52
CA PHE A 37 -13.10 -0.45 5.84
C PHE A 37 -11.58 -0.39 5.65
N VAL A 38 -11.11 0.06 4.48
CA VAL A 38 -9.67 0.13 4.16
C VAL A 38 -9.00 1.14 5.08
N GLN A 39 -9.62 2.31 5.29
CA GLN A 39 -9.12 3.32 6.22
C GLN A 39 -8.99 2.77 7.65
N ASN A 40 -10.03 2.11 8.18
CA ASN A 40 -9.99 1.52 9.52
C ASN A 40 -8.95 0.41 9.62
N THR A 41 -8.80 -0.41 8.58
CA THR A 41 -7.75 -1.46 8.48
C THR A 41 -6.36 -0.85 8.59
N LEU A 42 -6.09 0.23 7.83
CA LEU A 42 -4.79 0.90 7.81
C LEU A 42 -4.47 1.61 9.12
N LYS A 43 -5.43 2.35 9.69
CA LYS A 43 -5.29 2.97 11.02
C LYS A 43 -4.99 1.91 12.09
N ARG A 44 -5.68 0.77 12.01
CA ARG A 44 -5.44 -0.35 12.93
C ARG A 44 -4.06 -0.97 12.73
N ALA A 45 -3.63 -1.13 11.49
CA ALA A 45 -2.31 -1.63 11.15
C ALA A 45 -1.19 -0.71 11.66
N GLN A 46 -1.36 0.62 11.58
CA GLN A 46 -0.41 1.59 12.16
C GLN A 46 -0.27 1.41 13.68
N VAL A 47 -1.38 1.30 14.41
CA VAL A 47 -1.36 1.02 15.85
C VAL A 47 -0.64 -0.30 16.16
N LEU A 48 -0.80 -1.33 15.33
CA LEU A 48 -0.09 -2.58 15.50
C LEU A 48 1.42 -2.43 15.25
N VAL A 49 1.84 -1.64 14.26
CA VAL A 49 3.26 -1.32 14.02
C VAL A 49 3.85 -0.59 15.23
N GLU A 50 3.18 0.42 15.77
CA GLU A 50 3.65 1.15 16.97
C GLU A 50 3.79 0.23 18.19
N LEU A 51 2.87 -0.72 18.36
CA LEU A 51 2.94 -1.74 19.41
C LEU A 51 4.10 -2.72 19.17
N GLU A 52 4.34 -3.14 17.92
CA GLU A 52 5.47 -4.00 17.55
C GLU A 52 6.81 -3.27 17.83
N ASP A 53 6.94 -2.00 17.41
CA ASP A 53 8.10 -1.15 17.66
C ASP A 53 8.34 -0.88 19.15
N SER A 54 7.28 -0.66 19.94
CA SER A 54 7.38 -0.45 21.40
C SER A 54 7.80 -1.71 22.15
N ASN A 55 7.45 -2.89 21.62
CA ASN A 55 7.83 -4.18 22.20
C ASN A 55 9.21 -4.65 21.74
N ALA A 56 9.79 -4.03 20.71
CA ALA A 56 11.16 -4.28 20.28
C ALA A 56 12.14 -3.79 21.36
N ALA A 57 12.59 -4.69 22.23
CA ALA A 57 13.58 -4.38 23.26
C ALA A 57 14.88 -3.80 22.63
N PRO A 58 15.57 -2.85 23.29
CA PRO A 58 16.85 -2.37 22.80
C PRO A 58 17.84 -3.55 22.65
N PRO A 59 18.73 -3.54 21.65
CA PRO A 59 19.63 -4.64 21.39
C PRO A 59 20.47 -4.93 22.64
N ARG A 60 20.20 -6.06 23.30
CA ARG A 60 21.03 -6.53 24.40
C ARG A 60 22.40 -6.82 23.83
N THR A 61 23.40 -6.06 24.30
CA THR A 61 24.82 -6.20 23.94
C THR A 61 25.23 -7.68 23.99
N GLY A 62 25.48 -8.28 22.82
CA GLY A 62 26.04 -9.64 22.70
C GLY A 62 25.15 -10.68 22.02
N GLN A 63 23.88 -10.40 21.69
CA GLN A 63 23.10 -11.30 20.84
C GLN A 63 23.17 -10.85 19.38
N THR A 64 23.81 -11.66 18.54
CA THR A 64 23.63 -11.62 17.09
C THR A 64 22.13 -11.76 16.83
N SER A 65 21.50 -10.65 16.46
CA SER A 65 20.10 -10.62 16.06
C SER A 65 19.93 -11.66 14.96
N ARG A 66 19.21 -12.75 15.26
CA ARG A 66 18.82 -13.70 14.22
C ARG A 66 18.01 -12.91 13.21
N SER A 67 18.56 -12.68 12.02
CA SER A 67 17.96 -11.80 10.97
C SER A 67 16.54 -12.22 10.56
N SER A 68 16.12 -13.44 10.91
CA SER A 68 14.76 -13.92 10.73
C SER A 68 13.71 -13.13 11.51
N TYR A 69 14.03 -12.57 12.69
CA TYR A 69 13.06 -11.84 13.52
C TYR A 69 12.86 -10.38 13.07
N SER A 70 13.91 -9.68 12.62
CA SER A 70 13.75 -8.28 12.17
C SER A 70 12.92 -8.15 10.89
N LEU A 71 12.90 -9.19 10.04
CA LEU A 71 11.97 -9.26 8.89
C LEU A 71 10.53 -9.60 9.32
N GLN A 72 10.36 -10.31 10.45
CA GLN A 72 9.03 -10.59 11.01
C GLN A 72 8.36 -9.33 11.57
N ASP A 73 9.12 -8.32 11.97
CA ASP A 73 8.54 -7.12 12.57
C ASP A 73 8.25 -6.01 11.53
N GLN A 74 8.58 -6.22 10.26
CA GLN A 74 8.44 -5.19 9.22
C GLN A 74 7.33 -5.43 8.21
N LEU A 75 6.62 -6.55 8.25
CA LEU A 75 5.60 -6.86 7.23
C LEU A 75 4.49 -5.80 7.17
N LEU A 76 3.92 -5.41 8.32
CA LEU A 76 2.87 -4.40 8.37
C LEU A 76 3.39 -3.04 7.88
N LYS A 77 4.61 -2.67 8.27
CA LYS A 77 5.25 -1.44 7.78
C LYS A 77 5.42 -1.46 6.26
N ASN A 78 5.97 -2.55 5.73
CA ASN A 78 6.21 -2.71 4.30
C ASN A 78 4.92 -2.73 3.47
N VAL A 79 3.84 -3.33 3.97
CA VAL A 79 2.56 -3.38 3.25
C VAL A 79 1.81 -2.05 3.30
N ILE A 80 1.90 -1.29 4.41
CA ILE A 80 1.36 0.08 4.49
C ILE A 80 2.12 1.00 3.53
N GLU A 81 3.44 0.88 3.47
CA GLU A 81 4.27 1.66 2.53
C GLU A 81 3.96 1.28 1.08
N LEU A 82 3.81 -0.02 0.79
CA LEU A 82 3.40 -0.52 -0.53
C LEU A 82 2.03 0.06 -0.93
N TRP A 83 1.06 0.03 -0.02
CA TRP A 83 -0.26 0.60 -0.25
C TRP A 83 -0.17 2.09 -0.57
N SER A 84 0.63 2.84 0.20
CA SER A 84 0.82 4.28 -0.01
C SER A 84 1.46 4.58 -1.37
N GLY A 85 2.47 3.81 -1.77
CA GLY A 85 3.08 3.92 -3.10
C GLY A 85 2.09 3.64 -4.23
N ILE A 86 1.27 2.59 -4.10
CA ILE A 86 0.23 2.26 -5.09
C ILE A 86 -0.84 3.36 -5.16
N MET A 87 -1.23 3.95 -4.03
CA MET A 87 -2.17 5.07 -4.01
C MET A 87 -1.62 6.32 -4.71
N LEU A 88 -0.32 6.58 -4.59
CA LEU A 88 0.34 7.66 -5.35
C LEU A 88 0.36 7.38 -6.85
N LEU A 89 0.66 6.14 -7.26
CA LEU A 89 0.60 5.72 -8.67
C LEU A 89 -0.82 5.83 -9.22
N ALA A 90 -1.82 5.42 -8.44
CA ALA A 90 -3.23 5.52 -8.79
C ALA A 90 -3.69 6.99 -8.92
N SER A 91 -3.26 7.86 -8.01
CA SER A 91 -3.70 9.26 -7.95
C SER A 91 -2.83 10.18 -8.82
N HIS A 92 -2.09 9.64 -9.78
CA HIS A 92 -1.10 10.40 -10.57
C HIS A 92 -1.68 11.62 -11.31
N LYS A 93 -2.97 11.60 -11.64
CA LYS A 93 -3.66 12.72 -12.31
C LYS A 93 -3.86 13.94 -11.39
N ASP A 94 -3.86 13.72 -10.08
CA ASP A 94 -4.11 14.75 -9.07
C ASP A 94 -2.81 15.31 -8.44
N ILE A 95 -1.64 14.85 -8.91
CA ILE A 95 -0.34 15.30 -8.38
C ILE A 95 0.00 16.70 -8.91
N ASP A 96 -0.17 17.71 -8.06
CA ASP A 96 0.33 19.06 -8.33
C ASP A 96 1.80 19.19 -7.90
N VAL A 97 2.72 19.11 -8.87
CA VAL A 97 4.15 19.29 -8.60
C VAL A 97 4.46 20.78 -8.52
N SER A 98 4.60 21.30 -7.30
CA SER A 98 5.17 22.62 -7.05
C SER A 98 6.69 22.55 -7.05
N THR A 99 7.34 23.27 -7.96
CA THR A 99 8.81 23.29 -8.03
C THR A 99 9.36 24.53 -7.35
N GLN A 100 10.16 24.33 -6.32
CA GLN A 100 10.90 25.40 -5.66
C GLN A 100 12.38 25.25 -5.99
N HIS A 101 12.91 26.22 -6.72
CA HIS A 101 14.35 26.31 -6.93
C HIS A 101 15.00 26.66 -5.58
N HIS A 102 15.63 25.67 -4.94
CA HIS A 102 16.54 25.94 -3.85
C HIS A 102 17.90 26.26 -4.47
N PRO A 103 18.35 27.53 -4.46
CA PRO A 103 19.74 27.81 -4.80
C PRO A 103 20.56 27.04 -3.77
N LEU A 104 21.38 26.09 -4.23
CA LEU A 104 22.30 25.36 -3.37
C LEU A 104 22.97 26.33 -2.41
N GLU A 105 22.86 26.04 -1.11
CA GLU A 105 23.74 26.57 -0.10
C GLU A 105 25.16 26.31 -0.61
N THR A 106 25.81 27.35 -1.12
CA THR A 106 27.24 27.35 -1.32
C THR A 106 27.83 26.95 0.02
N HIS A 107 28.38 25.74 0.11
CA HIS A 107 29.36 25.43 1.13
C HIS A 107 30.37 26.58 1.11
N GLU A 108 30.29 27.47 2.11
CA GLU A 108 31.30 28.49 2.36
C GLU A 108 32.60 27.77 2.74
N ASN A 109 33.33 27.29 1.74
CA ASN A 109 34.77 27.23 1.85
C ASN A 109 35.24 28.68 1.80
N VAL A 110 35.25 29.32 2.98
CA VAL A 110 35.95 30.59 3.21
C VAL A 110 37.44 30.31 3.04
N VAL A 111 37.90 30.31 1.79
CA VAL A 111 39.30 30.62 1.49
C VAL A 111 39.36 32.13 1.37
N ASN A 112 39.91 32.74 2.40
CA ASN A 112 40.28 34.15 2.44
C ASN A 112 41.00 34.57 1.15
N GLY A 113 40.33 35.38 0.34
CA GLY A 113 40.88 36.05 -0.83
C GLY A 113 40.28 37.43 -0.94
N ILE A 114 40.97 38.43 -0.39
CA ILE A 114 40.65 39.84 -0.47
C ILE A 114 40.60 40.25 -1.96
N GLY A 115 39.45 40.72 -2.45
CA GLY A 115 39.35 41.20 -3.83
C GLY A 115 37.96 41.63 -4.29
N THR A 116 37.61 42.88 -3.99
CA THR A 116 36.69 43.75 -4.75
C THR A 116 35.23 43.28 -4.95
N ALA A 117 34.36 43.91 -4.16
CA ALA A 117 32.93 44.01 -4.40
C ALA A 117 32.62 44.61 -5.79
N ALA A 118 32.17 43.76 -6.72
CA ALA A 118 31.36 44.18 -7.84
C ALA A 118 29.88 43.95 -7.47
N LYS A 119 29.22 45.02 -7.04
CA LYS A 119 27.76 45.13 -7.04
C LYS A 119 27.28 44.95 -8.49
N CYS A 120 26.86 43.75 -8.85
CA CYS A 120 25.95 43.57 -9.99
C CYS A 120 24.61 43.10 -9.41
N GLY A 121 23.73 44.07 -9.18
CA GLY A 121 22.34 43.81 -8.90
C GLY A 121 21.71 43.20 -10.14
N VAL A 122 21.55 41.89 -10.13
CA VAL A 122 20.49 41.22 -10.88
C VAL A 122 19.75 40.39 -9.86
N ARG A 123 18.76 41.02 -9.21
CA ARG A 123 17.60 40.29 -8.70
C ARG A 123 16.90 39.74 -9.95
N SER A 124 17.42 38.66 -10.51
CA SER A 124 16.59 37.80 -11.34
C SER A 124 15.62 37.17 -10.36
N ASP A 125 14.41 37.71 -10.40
CA ASP A 125 13.16 36.98 -10.19
C ASP A 125 13.18 35.72 -11.06
N GLY A 126 14.03 34.76 -10.66
CA GLY A 126 14.40 33.58 -11.41
C GLY A 126 13.45 32.45 -11.09
N MET A 127 12.16 32.71 -11.15
CA MET A 127 11.19 31.65 -11.37
C MET A 127 11.47 31.14 -12.78
N GLN A 128 12.42 30.21 -12.92
CA GLN A 128 12.49 29.40 -14.14
C GLN A 128 11.14 28.68 -14.21
N ASN A 129 10.22 29.25 -14.98
CA ASN A 129 8.93 28.64 -15.24
C ASN A 129 9.22 27.34 -15.98
N ILE A 130 9.23 26.23 -15.24
CA ILE A 130 9.42 24.91 -15.81
C ILE A 130 8.38 24.74 -16.91
N THR A 131 8.83 24.36 -18.10
CA THR A 131 7.93 24.15 -19.23
C THR A 131 6.92 23.07 -18.88
N SER A 132 5.71 23.16 -19.43
CA SER A 132 4.66 22.15 -19.22
C SER A 132 5.17 20.73 -19.56
N GLN A 133 6.01 20.61 -20.59
CA GLN A 133 6.63 19.35 -20.98
C GLN A 133 7.67 18.84 -19.97
N SER A 134 8.52 19.72 -19.43
CA SER A 134 9.44 19.34 -18.35
C SER A 134 8.69 18.88 -17.10
N ARG A 135 7.55 19.51 -16.78
CA ARG A 135 6.69 19.07 -15.66
C ARG A 135 6.14 17.67 -15.89
N VAL A 136 5.66 17.36 -17.09
CA VAL A 136 5.18 16.01 -17.45
C VAL A 136 6.30 14.97 -17.32
N LEU A 137 7.52 15.30 -17.79
CA LEU A 137 8.67 14.41 -17.66
C LEU A 137 9.07 14.17 -16.21
N ILE A 138 9.12 15.24 -15.39
CA ILE A 138 9.42 15.14 -13.96
C ILE A 138 8.39 14.23 -13.26
N ILE A 139 7.10 14.41 -13.52
CA ILE A 139 6.04 13.55 -12.95
C ILE A 139 6.25 12.10 -13.40
N ALA A 140 6.51 11.86 -14.68
CA ALA A 140 6.75 10.52 -15.20
C ALA A 140 7.96 9.84 -14.53
N GLN A 141 9.05 10.57 -14.32
CA GLN A 141 10.24 10.05 -13.61
C GLN A 141 9.94 9.75 -12.14
N LEU A 142 9.22 10.63 -11.45
CA LEU A 142 8.82 10.41 -10.06
C LEU A 142 7.95 9.15 -9.94
N LEU A 143 6.97 8.99 -10.82
CA LEU A 143 6.10 7.81 -10.87
C LEU A 143 6.91 6.54 -11.18
N ALA A 144 7.85 6.58 -12.12
CA ALA A 144 8.72 5.45 -12.44
C ALA A 144 9.58 5.02 -11.24
N MET A 145 10.12 5.98 -10.47
CA MET A 145 10.85 5.68 -9.23
C MET A 145 9.91 5.10 -8.15
N THR A 146 8.70 5.63 -8.00
CA THR A 146 7.69 5.08 -7.10
C THR A 146 7.29 3.65 -7.49
N GLU A 147 7.14 3.37 -8.78
CA GLU A 147 6.85 2.03 -9.31
C GLU A 147 7.99 1.05 -9.01
N SER A 148 9.25 1.47 -9.20
CA SER A 148 10.43 0.68 -8.84
C SER A 148 10.43 0.33 -7.34
N ARG A 149 10.13 1.29 -6.47
CA ARG A 149 10.00 1.07 -5.02
C ARG A 149 8.86 0.09 -4.70
N CYS A 150 7.68 0.26 -5.31
CA CYS A 150 6.55 -0.65 -5.14
C CYS A 150 6.89 -2.06 -5.58
N THR A 151 7.63 -2.23 -6.67
CA THR A 151 8.10 -3.55 -7.15
C THR A 151 8.95 -4.26 -6.11
N VAL A 152 9.90 -3.55 -5.50
CA VAL A 152 10.75 -4.09 -4.43
C VAL A 152 9.90 -4.48 -3.21
N LEU A 153 9.00 -3.60 -2.77
CA LEU A 153 8.12 -3.85 -1.63
C LEU A 153 7.16 -5.01 -1.87
N ALA A 154 6.54 -5.10 -3.05
CA ALA A 154 5.63 -6.19 -3.42
C ALA A 154 6.31 -7.56 -3.33
N LYS A 155 7.56 -7.66 -3.79
CA LYS A 155 8.38 -8.88 -3.65
C LYS A 155 8.65 -9.20 -2.18
N ILE A 156 9.04 -8.22 -1.37
CA ILE A 156 9.31 -8.41 0.06
C ILE A 156 8.03 -8.89 0.79
N VAL A 157 6.92 -8.18 0.60
CA VAL A 157 5.63 -8.46 1.24
C VAL A 157 5.12 -9.85 0.84
N THR A 158 5.16 -10.19 -0.45
CA THR A 158 4.66 -11.48 -0.95
C THR A 158 5.47 -12.65 -0.39
N ASN A 159 6.80 -12.57 -0.45
CA ASN A 159 7.69 -13.60 0.11
C ASN A 159 7.48 -13.78 1.61
N GLU A 160 7.28 -12.68 2.33
CA GLU A 160 7.07 -12.71 3.77
C GLU A 160 5.69 -13.28 4.13
N ILE A 161 4.62 -12.93 3.39
CA ILE A 161 3.30 -13.54 3.56
C ILE A 161 3.37 -15.04 3.26
N GLU A 162 3.96 -15.46 2.14
CA GLU A 162 4.15 -16.87 1.80
C GLU A 162 4.84 -17.62 2.96
N ARG A 163 5.95 -17.05 3.45
CA ARG A 163 6.69 -17.60 4.59
C ARG A 163 5.80 -17.75 5.83
N ARG A 164 5.00 -16.74 6.18
CA ARG A 164 4.11 -16.78 7.35
C ARG A 164 2.95 -17.77 7.22
N LEU A 165 2.43 -17.93 6.00
CA LEU A 165 1.34 -18.88 5.73
C LEU A 165 1.84 -20.33 5.77
N LEU A 166 3.07 -20.58 5.33
CA LEU A 166 3.69 -21.92 5.35
C LEU A 166 4.28 -22.32 6.72
N GLN A 167 4.75 -21.35 7.52
CA GLN A 167 5.39 -21.64 8.81
C GLN A 167 4.38 -21.98 9.93
N ARG A 168 4.73 -22.96 10.78
CA ARG A 168 3.80 -23.53 11.76
C ARG A 168 3.58 -22.72 13.06
N GLN A 169 4.49 -21.87 13.55
CA GLN A 169 4.39 -21.56 15.01
C GLN A 169 4.85 -20.21 15.63
N GLN A 170 5.13 -19.10 14.93
CA GLN A 170 5.59 -17.86 15.63
C GLN A 170 5.03 -16.53 15.08
N VAL A 171 4.11 -16.56 14.12
CA VAL A 171 3.68 -15.33 13.43
C VAL A 171 2.35 -14.83 13.98
N SER A 172 2.25 -13.52 14.23
CA SER A 172 1.01 -12.91 14.70
C SER A 172 -0.10 -13.12 13.67
N ARG A 173 -1.18 -13.82 14.07
CA ARG A 173 -2.31 -14.13 13.18
C ARG A 173 -2.99 -12.86 12.69
N VAL A 174 -3.21 -11.90 13.60
CA VAL A 174 -3.86 -10.63 13.30
C VAL A 174 -3.00 -9.79 12.36
N SER A 175 -1.70 -9.64 12.65
CA SER A 175 -0.75 -8.92 11.78
C SER A 175 -0.68 -9.54 10.38
N THR A 176 -0.62 -10.87 10.28
CA THR A 176 -0.61 -11.59 9.00
C THR A 176 -1.92 -11.40 8.23
N PHE A 177 -3.06 -11.49 8.90
CA PHE A 177 -4.37 -11.28 8.27
C PHE A 177 -4.54 -9.84 7.78
N MET A 178 -4.24 -8.84 8.62
CA MET A 178 -4.27 -7.42 8.25
C MET A 178 -3.37 -7.14 7.05
N SER A 179 -2.15 -7.68 7.06
CA SER A 179 -1.22 -7.52 5.95
C SER A 179 -1.77 -8.11 4.65
N ALA A 180 -2.43 -9.26 4.73
CA ALA A 180 -3.06 -9.87 3.55
C ALA A 180 -4.27 -9.07 3.05
N VAL A 181 -5.10 -8.51 3.94
CA VAL A 181 -6.23 -7.63 3.57
C VAL A 181 -5.73 -6.36 2.88
N ILE A 182 -4.68 -5.71 3.42
CA ILE A 182 -4.08 -4.53 2.79
C ILE A 182 -3.47 -4.91 1.44
N LEU A 183 -2.76 -6.06 1.34
CA LEU A 183 -2.22 -6.53 0.08
C LEU A 183 -3.32 -6.84 -0.96
N LEU A 184 -4.44 -7.46 -0.55
CA LEU A 184 -5.59 -7.66 -1.43
C LEU A 184 -6.12 -6.31 -1.93
N ASN A 185 -6.18 -5.28 -1.08
CA ASN A 185 -6.54 -3.94 -1.54
C ASN A 185 -5.51 -3.35 -2.52
N CYS A 186 -4.21 -3.52 -2.28
CA CYS A 186 -3.19 -3.14 -3.26
C CYS A 186 -3.41 -3.79 -4.63
N VAL A 187 -3.79 -5.08 -4.64
CA VAL A 187 -4.10 -5.83 -5.86
C VAL A 187 -5.39 -5.32 -6.51
N GLU A 188 -6.43 -5.00 -5.74
CA GLU A 188 -7.66 -4.34 -6.25
C GLU A 188 -7.30 -3.02 -6.97
N ARG A 189 -6.49 -2.17 -6.33
CA ARG A 189 -6.09 -0.85 -6.88
C ARG A 189 -5.29 -0.98 -8.16
N ILE A 190 -4.28 -1.86 -8.20
CA ILE A 190 -3.45 -2.02 -9.40
C ILE A 190 -4.24 -2.69 -10.53
N THR A 191 -5.16 -3.61 -10.20
CA THR A 191 -6.09 -4.20 -11.15
C THR A 191 -7.00 -3.14 -11.74
N GLY A 192 -7.60 -2.29 -10.91
CA GLY A 192 -8.43 -1.17 -11.35
C GLY A 192 -7.66 -0.14 -12.17
N LEU A 193 -6.39 0.12 -11.85
CA LEU A 193 -5.52 0.99 -12.65
C LEU A 193 -5.36 0.42 -14.07
N TYR A 194 -4.90 -0.83 -14.21
CA TYR A 194 -4.72 -1.45 -15.53
C TYR A 194 -6.03 -1.63 -16.29
N TRP A 195 -7.12 -1.91 -15.59
CA TRP A 195 -8.46 -1.98 -16.16
C TRP A 195 -8.91 -0.63 -16.74
N SER A 196 -8.68 0.47 -16.01
CA SER A 196 -9.01 1.82 -16.48
C SER A 196 -8.16 2.29 -17.68
N LEU A 197 -7.07 1.58 -17.98
CA LEU A 197 -6.20 1.82 -19.12
C LEU A 197 -6.57 0.93 -20.32
N ASP A 198 -7.48 -0.02 -20.16
CA ASP A 198 -7.95 -0.91 -21.21
C ASP A 198 -9.13 -0.25 -21.98
N PRO A 199 -9.01 0.01 -23.30
CA PRO A 199 -10.03 0.74 -24.07
C PRO A 199 -11.32 -0.04 -24.30
N GLU A 200 -11.30 -1.38 -24.16
CA GLU A 200 -12.47 -2.26 -24.32
C GLU A 200 -12.42 -3.32 -23.21
N PRO A 201 -12.81 -2.98 -21.96
CA PRO A 201 -12.72 -3.85 -20.78
C PRO A 201 -13.79 -4.96 -20.82
N SER A 202 -13.77 -5.77 -21.86
CA SER A 202 -14.64 -6.94 -21.99
C SER A 202 -13.85 -8.19 -21.70
N TRP A 203 -14.42 -9.09 -20.90
CA TRP A 203 -13.87 -10.41 -20.60
C TRP A 203 -13.78 -11.33 -21.84
N THR A 204 -14.19 -10.85 -23.02
CA THR A 204 -14.42 -11.66 -24.23
C THR A 204 -13.83 -11.09 -25.53
N THR A 205 -13.17 -9.93 -25.54
CA THR A 205 -12.69 -9.30 -26.81
C THR A 205 -11.18 -9.45 -27.05
N GLN A 206 -10.88 -9.55 -28.35
CA GLN A 206 -9.61 -9.86 -29.02
C GLN A 206 -8.35 -9.24 -28.42
N GLU A 207 -7.33 -10.10 -28.24
CA GLU A 207 -5.93 -9.69 -28.19
C GLU A 207 -5.60 -8.78 -29.39
N GLY A 208 -5.29 -7.50 -29.16
CA GLY A 208 -4.65 -6.68 -30.19
C GLY A 208 -5.02 -5.20 -30.25
N ILE A 209 -6.08 -4.74 -29.58
CA ILE A 209 -6.36 -3.29 -29.52
C ILE A 209 -5.52 -2.68 -28.41
N MET A 210 -4.41 -2.05 -28.79
CA MET A 210 -3.60 -1.28 -27.84
C MET A 210 -4.20 0.11 -27.65
N PRO A 211 -4.28 0.60 -26.40
CA PRO A 211 -4.65 1.98 -26.15
C PRO A 211 -3.64 2.92 -26.82
N PRO A 212 -4.09 4.06 -27.37
CA PRO A 212 -3.17 5.05 -27.94
C PRO A 212 -2.21 5.52 -26.84
N ALA A 213 -0.91 5.53 -27.13
CA ALA A 213 0.18 5.88 -26.20
C ALA A 213 0.43 4.91 -25.04
N TRP A 214 -0.03 3.66 -25.13
CA TRP A 214 0.40 2.61 -24.20
C TRP A 214 1.88 2.23 -24.42
N PRO A 215 2.73 2.26 -23.38
CA PRO A 215 4.18 2.19 -23.54
C PRO A 215 4.75 0.76 -23.60
N LEU A 216 3.98 -0.27 -23.21
CA LEU A 216 4.47 -1.65 -23.12
C LEU A 216 4.03 -2.49 -24.31
N ASP A 217 4.82 -3.50 -24.68
CA ASP A 217 4.47 -4.43 -25.76
C ASP A 217 3.24 -5.31 -25.41
N THR A 218 2.93 -5.43 -24.12
CA THR A 218 1.84 -6.25 -23.60
C THR A 218 0.63 -5.38 -23.31
N SER A 219 -0.55 -5.76 -23.82
CA SER A 219 -1.81 -5.04 -23.57
C SER A 219 -2.14 -4.94 -22.07
N PRO A 220 -2.74 -3.82 -21.60
CA PRO A 220 -3.27 -3.68 -20.24
C PRO A 220 -4.15 -4.86 -19.80
N HIS A 221 -4.88 -5.45 -20.75
CA HIS A 221 -5.75 -6.61 -20.55
C HIS A 221 -5.08 -7.75 -19.80
N LYS A 222 -3.83 -8.06 -20.16
CA LYS A 222 -3.08 -9.17 -19.54
C LYS A 222 -2.63 -8.87 -18.12
N PHE A 223 -2.59 -7.60 -17.71
CA PHE A 223 -2.15 -7.21 -16.38
C PHE A 223 -3.30 -7.22 -15.39
N TRP A 224 -4.45 -6.63 -15.72
CA TRP A 224 -5.59 -6.60 -14.79
C TRP A 224 -6.20 -8.00 -14.57
N LEU A 225 -6.16 -8.89 -15.56
CA LEU A 225 -6.59 -10.29 -15.40
C LEU A 225 -5.76 -11.10 -14.39
N GLN A 226 -4.56 -10.65 -14.00
CA GLN A 226 -3.73 -11.35 -13.02
C GLN A 226 -4.20 -11.16 -11.58
N GLY A 227 -5.00 -10.12 -11.31
CA GLY A 227 -5.44 -9.78 -9.96
C GLY A 227 -6.30 -10.88 -9.33
N GLU A 228 -7.26 -11.42 -10.08
CA GLU A 228 -8.18 -12.43 -9.56
C GLU A 228 -7.50 -13.78 -9.22
N PRO A 229 -6.71 -14.40 -10.10
CA PRO A 229 -5.97 -15.62 -9.76
C PRO A 229 -5.04 -15.45 -8.55
N PHE A 230 -4.39 -14.28 -8.43
CA PHE A 230 -3.55 -13.96 -7.28
C PHE A 230 -4.38 -13.88 -5.99
N ALA A 231 -5.50 -13.16 -6.02
CA ALA A 231 -6.39 -13.00 -4.89
C ALA A 231 -6.96 -14.36 -4.44
N ASP A 232 -7.44 -15.18 -5.37
CA ASP A 232 -7.99 -16.50 -5.07
C ASP A 232 -6.96 -17.42 -4.41
N LEU A 233 -5.70 -17.43 -4.89
CA LEU A 233 -4.60 -18.16 -4.28
C LEU A 233 -4.32 -17.69 -2.85
N LEU A 234 -4.21 -16.37 -2.64
CA LEU A 234 -3.96 -15.81 -1.32
C LEU A 234 -5.09 -16.12 -0.34
N ILE A 235 -6.34 -15.95 -0.77
CA ILE A 235 -7.54 -16.24 0.02
C ILE A 235 -7.62 -17.73 0.37
N MET A 236 -7.32 -18.61 -0.59
CA MET A 236 -7.23 -20.04 -0.33
C MET A 236 -6.20 -20.34 0.77
N LEU A 237 -4.99 -19.79 0.67
CA LEU A 237 -3.93 -20.02 1.67
C LEU A 237 -4.33 -19.48 3.06
N LEU A 238 -4.97 -18.31 3.13
CA LEU A 238 -5.49 -17.75 4.37
C LEU A 238 -6.54 -18.68 5.01
N ARG A 239 -7.50 -19.16 4.22
CA ARG A 239 -8.57 -20.07 4.67
C ARG A 239 -8.01 -21.41 5.13
N MET A 240 -7.07 -21.98 4.39
CA MET A 240 -6.37 -23.22 4.78
C MET A 240 -5.64 -23.08 6.11
N ARG A 241 -5.17 -21.86 6.44
CA ARG A 241 -4.53 -21.55 7.71
C ARG A 241 -5.52 -21.20 8.83
N GLY A 242 -6.80 -21.01 8.51
CA GLY A 242 -7.82 -20.56 9.46
C GLY A 242 -7.57 -19.15 10.00
N LEU A 243 -6.97 -18.28 9.17
CA LEU A 243 -6.67 -16.89 9.54
C LEU A 243 -7.84 -15.92 9.42
N PRO A 244 -8.72 -16.02 8.40
CA PRO A 244 -9.87 -15.15 8.31
C PRO A 244 -10.74 -15.29 9.56
N PRO A 245 -11.17 -14.16 10.15
CA PRO A 245 -12.04 -14.22 11.31
C PRO A 245 -13.42 -14.75 10.91
N LYS A 246 -14.12 -15.32 11.87
CA LYS A 246 -15.50 -15.76 11.67
C LYS A 246 -16.40 -14.53 11.65
N THR A 247 -17.17 -14.38 10.60
CA THR A 247 -18.11 -13.27 10.42
C THR A 247 -19.54 -13.79 10.35
N THR A 248 -20.50 -12.98 10.80
CA THR A 248 -21.94 -13.23 10.73
C THR A 248 -22.67 -11.96 10.32
N THR A 249 -23.91 -12.12 9.85
CA THR A 249 -24.78 -10.98 9.55
C THR A 249 -25.55 -10.57 10.80
N SER A 250 -25.49 -9.28 11.15
CA SER A 250 -26.32 -8.66 12.19
C SER A 250 -27.76 -8.47 11.73
N GLN A 251 -28.67 -8.14 12.65
CA GLN A 251 -30.08 -7.85 12.36
C GLN A 251 -30.24 -6.72 11.34
N ASP A 252 -29.34 -5.73 11.37
CA ASP A 252 -29.34 -4.57 10.47
C ASP A 252 -28.69 -4.84 9.10
N GLY A 253 -28.34 -6.10 8.80
CA GLY A 253 -27.69 -6.51 7.55
C GLY A 253 -26.20 -6.16 7.45
N SER A 254 -25.60 -5.65 8.54
CA SER A 254 -24.16 -5.37 8.62
C SER A 254 -23.35 -6.63 8.96
N LEU A 255 -22.13 -6.73 8.43
CA LEU A 255 -21.16 -7.77 8.73
C LEU A 255 -20.55 -7.51 10.10
N VAL A 256 -20.59 -8.50 10.98
CA VAL A 256 -20.06 -8.43 12.35
C VAL A 256 -19.17 -9.64 12.61
N MET A 257 -18.09 -9.45 13.36
CA MET A 257 -17.23 -10.57 13.78
C MET A 257 -17.92 -11.39 14.87
N VAL A 258 -17.86 -12.72 14.77
CA VAL A 258 -18.25 -13.60 15.87
C VAL A 258 -17.07 -13.70 16.83
N PRO A 259 -17.19 -13.22 18.09
CA PRO A 259 -16.13 -13.39 19.08
C PRO A 259 -15.87 -14.88 19.28
N ASP A 260 -14.60 -15.31 19.20
CA ASP A 260 -14.27 -16.69 19.56
C ASP A 260 -14.62 -16.91 21.04
N PRO A 261 -15.34 -17.98 21.39
CA PRO A 261 -15.64 -18.26 22.79
C PRO A 261 -14.33 -18.45 23.55
N PRO A 262 -14.21 -17.94 24.80
CA PRO A 262 -13.01 -18.11 25.59
C PRO A 262 -12.74 -19.61 25.72
N SER A 263 -11.63 -20.06 25.15
CA SER A 263 -11.28 -21.47 25.11
C SER A 263 -11.16 -21.98 26.55
N ARG A 264 -12.09 -22.85 26.98
CA ARG A 264 -11.96 -23.58 28.23
C ARG A 264 -10.88 -24.64 28.06
N ILE A 265 -9.61 -24.25 28.15
CA ILE A 265 -8.53 -25.17 28.51
C ILE A 265 -7.74 -24.55 29.66
N THR A 266 -7.77 -25.34 30.72
CA THR A 266 -7.12 -25.29 32.01
C THR A 266 -5.62 -25.00 32.00
N SER A 267 -5.20 -24.34 33.10
CA SER A 267 -3.90 -24.40 33.80
C SER A 267 -2.64 -23.78 33.16
N ASP A 268 -2.14 -22.77 33.88
CA ASP A 268 -0.74 -22.58 34.27
C ASP A 268 0.28 -21.92 33.33
N HIS A 269 -0.05 -20.83 32.64
CA HIS A 269 0.97 -19.87 32.15
C HIS A 269 0.48 -18.41 32.24
N GLY A 270 0.38 -17.89 33.46
CA GLY A 270 -0.21 -16.59 33.84
C GLY A 270 0.50 -15.31 33.37
N ARG A 271 1.17 -15.30 32.21
CA ARG A 271 1.75 -14.06 31.64
C ARG A 271 1.43 -13.82 30.15
N ASN A 272 1.06 -14.84 29.37
CA ASN A 272 0.76 -14.69 27.94
C ASN A 272 -0.74 -14.61 27.61
N THR A 273 -1.63 -14.89 28.57
CA THR A 273 -3.08 -14.89 28.36
C THR A 273 -3.71 -13.49 28.29
N VAL A 274 -3.12 -12.49 28.95
CA VAL A 274 -3.62 -11.11 28.96
C VAL A 274 -3.40 -10.42 27.60
N LEU A 275 -2.26 -10.67 26.95
CA LEU A 275 -1.95 -10.13 25.62
C LEU A 275 -2.84 -10.76 24.52
N SER A 276 -3.14 -12.06 24.64
CA SER A 276 -4.01 -12.77 23.70
C SER A 276 -5.48 -12.34 23.81
N GLY A 277 -5.98 -12.09 25.03
CA GLY A 277 -7.34 -11.59 25.26
C GLY A 277 -7.56 -10.15 24.75
N ASN A 278 -6.58 -9.26 24.95
CA ASN A 278 -6.65 -7.91 24.41
C ASN A 278 -6.55 -7.90 22.88
N GLN A 279 -5.71 -8.74 22.26
CA GLN A 279 -5.67 -8.83 20.80
C GLN A 279 -6.98 -9.34 20.20
N ALA A 280 -7.67 -10.31 20.83
CA ALA A 280 -8.95 -10.81 20.35
C ALA A 280 -10.08 -9.77 20.44
N CYS A 281 -10.17 -9.02 21.54
CA CYS A 281 -11.16 -7.96 21.72
C CYS A 281 -10.95 -6.79 20.73
N ILE A 282 -9.70 -6.34 20.57
CA ILE A 282 -9.39 -5.24 19.65
C ILE A 282 -9.41 -5.71 18.17
N SER A 283 -9.43 -7.01 17.90
CA SER A 283 -9.62 -7.56 16.54
C SER A 283 -11.07 -7.46 16.05
N VAL A 284 -12.04 -7.24 16.94
CA VAL A 284 -13.48 -7.17 16.60
C VAL A 284 -13.90 -5.73 16.26
N GLU A 285 -13.41 -4.76 17.01
CA GLU A 285 -13.86 -3.36 16.94
C GLU A 285 -13.60 -2.67 15.60
N TRP A 286 -12.47 -2.97 14.94
CA TRP A 286 -12.10 -2.29 13.69
C TRP A 286 -12.99 -2.68 12.51
N LEU A 287 -13.47 -3.94 12.43
CA LEU A 287 -14.37 -4.39 11.38
C LEU A 287 -15.78 -3.86 11.62
N ASP A 288 -16.26 -3.93 12.86
CA ASP A 288 -17.59 -3.47 13.24
C ASP A 288 -17.73 -1.95 13.01
N SER A 289 -16.65 -1.18 13.23
CA SER A 289 -16.59 0.26 12.95
C SER A 289 -16.76 0.60 11.46
N ALA A 290 -16.47 -0.32 10.55
CA ALA A 290 -16.64 -0.10 9.11
C ALA A 290 -18.10 -0.23 8.63
N GLN A 291 -19.00 -0.79 9.46
CA GLN A 291 -20.43 -0.96 9.18
C GLN A 291 -20.77 -1.57 7.81
N LEU A 292 -19.91 -2.45 7.30
CA LEU A 292 -20.06 -3.04 5.96
C LEU A 292 -21.39 -3.79 5.83
N LYS A 293 -22.19 -3.48 4.80
CA LYS A 293 -23.42 -4.23 4.50
C LYS A 293 -23.10 -5.49 3.74
N VAL A 294 -23.65 -6.61 4.19
CA VAL A 294 -23.43 -7.93 3.56
C VAL A 294 -23.93 -7.94 2.11
N VAL A 295 -25.05 -7.26 1.84
CA VAL A 295 -25.61 -7.14 0.49
C VAL A 295 -24.63 -6.43 -0.46
N ASP A 296 -24.01 -5.33 -0.01
CA ASP A 296 -23.05 -4.59 -0.84
C ASP A 296 -21.77 -5.40 -1.09
N LEU A 297 -21.31 -6.16 -0.08
CA LEU A 297 -20.17 -7.06 -0.23
C LEU A 297 -20.49 -8.22 -1.18
N LEU A 298 -21.68 -8.81 -1.11
CA LEU A 298 -22.11 -9.87 -2.05
C LEU A 298 -22.17 -9.33 -3.48
N ARG A 299 -22.79 -8.17 -3.66
CA ARG A 299 -22.84 -7.48 -4.97
C ARG A 299 -21.43 -7.25 -5.53
N THR A 300 -20.55 -6.66 -4.71
CA THR A 300 -19.17 -6.36 -5.14
C THR A 300 -18.35 -7.64 -5.42
N ARG A 301 -18.63 -8.73 -4.70
CA ARG A 301 -17.99 -10.03 -4.93
C ARG A 301 -18.43 -10.67 -6.25
N ASP A 302 -19.74 -10.65 -6.50
CA ASP A 302 -20.37 -11.43 -7.57
C ASP A 302 -20.36 -10.68 -8.91
N ASP A 303 -20.49 -9.35 -8.89
CA ASP A 303 -20.49 -8.51 -10.09
C ASP A 303 -19.06 -8.23 -10.61
N GLY A 304 -18.04 -8.40 -9.76
CA GLY A 304 -16.64 -8.14 -10.13
C GLY A 304 -16.34 -6.65 -10.29
N ALA A 305 -15.90 -6.23 -11.48
CA ALA A 305 -15.58 -4.84 -11.78
C ALA A 305 -16.86 -3.99 -11.84
N ARG A 306 -16.89 -2.89 -11.09
CA ARG A 306 -17.94 -1.86 -11.16
C ARG A 306 -17.87 -1.10 -12.49
N ASP A 307 -18.96 -0.40 -12.83
CA ASP A 307 -19.11 0.43 -14.04
C ASP A 307 -17.84 1.23 -14.42
N GLU A 308 -17.63 1.49 -15.71
CA GLU A 308 -16.47 2.24 -16.26
C GLU A 308 -16.19 3.57 -15.53
N GLU A 309 -17.23 4.21 -14.99
CA GLU A 309 -17.14 5.45 -14.21
C GLU A 309 -16.34 5.29 -12.90
N ALA A 310 -16.23 4.08 -12.35
CA ALA A 310 -15.47 3.80 -11.13
C ALA A 310 -13.95 3.84 -11.36
N GLY A 311 -13.49 3.70 -12.61
CA GLY A 311 -12.07 3.73 -12.99
C GLY A 311 -11.18 2.87 -12.09
N ILE A 312 -10.22 3.48 -11.42
CA ILE A 312 -9.27 2.81 -10.51
C ILE A 312 -9.98 2.11 -9.33
N ARG A 313 -11.17 2.59 -8.96
CA ARG A 313 -11.98 2.04 -7.87
C ARG A 313 -12.95 0.95 -8.33
N ALA A 314 -12.88 0.52 -9.58
CA ALA A 314 -13.76 -0.52 -10.13
C ALA A 314 -13.75 -1.82 -9.31
N PHE A 315 -12.62 -2.13 -8.67
CA PHE A 315 -12.43 -3.35 -7.87
C PHE A 315 -12.49 -3.11 -6.35
N ASP A 316 -12.95 -1.94 -5.89
CA ASP A 316 -12.99 -1.63 -4.46
C ASP A 316 -13.79 -2.66 -3.68
N LEU A 317 -13.12 -3.41 -2.80
CA LEU A 317 -13.64 -4.53 -2.01
C LEU A 317 -14.01 -5.81 -2.78
N ALA A 318 -13.70 -5.92 -4.08
CA ALA A 318 -14.00 -7.12 -4.86
C ALA A 318 -13.27 -8.36 -4.33
N PHE A 319 -12.00 -8.23 -3.95
CA PHE A 319 -11.21 -9.34 -3.40
C PHE A 319 -11.35 -9.41 -1.87
N ASN A 320 -11.46 -8.27 -1.19
CA ASN A 320 -11.68 -8.24 0.24
C ASN A 320 -13.04 -8.82 0.65
N SER A 321 -14.09 -8.64 -0.16
CA SER A 321 -15.39 -9.28 0.10
C SER A 321 -15.30 -10.81 0.08
N LYS A 322 -14.50 -11.40 -0.83
CA LYS A 322 -14.25 -12.86 -0.89
C LYS A 322 -13.61 -13.39 0.41
N VAL A 323 -12.73 -12.63 1.07
CA VAL A 323 -12.10 -13.07 2.33
C VAL A 323 -12.97 -12.81 3.56
N LEU A 324 -13.75 -11.73 3.57
CA LEU A 324 -14.58 -11.30 4.69
C LEU A 324 -15.91 -12.04 4.79
N LEU A 325 -16.50 -12.41 3.65
CA LEU A 325 -17.75 -13.16 3.63
C LEU A 325 -17.50 -14.62 4.03
N PRO A 326 -18.41 -15.23 4.78
CA PRO A 326 -18.31 -16.64 5.11
C PRO A 326 -18.25 -17.45 3.82
N ALA A 327 -17.42 -18.51 3.81
CA ALA A 327 -17.36 -19.43 2.68
C ALA A 327 -18.78 -19.96 2.42
N SER A 328 -19.29 -19.72 1.21
CA SER A 328 -20.56 -20.26 0.75
C SER A 328 -20.57 -21.76 1.02
N ARG A 329 -21.55 -22.24 1.80
CA ARG A 329 -21.79 -23.68 1.95
C ARG A 329 -22.33 -24.27 0.67
#